data_AF-A0A924FG20-F1
#
_entry.id   AF-A0A924FG20-F1
#
_cell.length_a   1.000
_cell.length_b   1.000
_cell.length_c   1.000
_cell.angle_alpha   90.00
_cell.angle_beta   90.00
_cell.angle_gamma   90.00
#
_symmetry.space_group_name_H-M   'P 1'
#
loop_
_entity.id
_entity.type
_entity.pdbx_description
1 polymer ?
#
loop_
_entity_poly.entity_id
_entity_poly.type
_entity_poly.pdbx_seq_one_letter_code
_entity_poly.pdbx_strand_id
1 'polypeptide(L)'
;MHIQTKAIETMLTEVAGSPLSAPGNLIIDKHGTLLFTCPGPADGDQAGWVAARRLNGHIEILTDGLAHPVGLAFVSEYLLIAEMHRQQIWAGFWDTQDLSWETIRVWAAVAETETASPLSGPGGMAVSPDGNVYVAMYGLGLIRVFSAEGRLRHDIPLPGKNPTSCAFDPSNRLGLVITEAEHGQLLTLKV
;
A
#
# COMPACT_ATOMS: atom_id res chain seq x y z
N MET A 1 8.62 2.70 -17.23
CA MET A 1 8.28 3.12 -18.60
C MET A 1 8.72 4.56 -18.78
N HIS A 2 9.59 4.82 -19.73
CA HIS A 2 9.95 6.19 -20.10
C HIS A 2 8.75 6.85 -20.78
N ILE A 3 8.22 7.93 -20.20
CA ILE A 3 6.95 8.54 -20.66
C ILE A 3 7.03 9.00 -22.12
N GLN A 4 8.18 9.53 -22.54
CA GLN A 4 8.38 10.03 -23.90
C GLN A 4 8.64 8.91 -24.91
N THR A 5 9.55 8.00 -24.60
CA THR A 5 10.00 6.95 -25.55
C THR A 5 9.14 5.69 -25.50
N LYS A 6 8.31 5.55 -24.46
CA LYS A 6 7.56 4.33 -24.10
C LYS A 6 8.44 3.10 -23.88
N ALA A 7 9.76 3.27 -23.82
CA ALA A 7 10.68 2.19 -23.54
C ALA A 7 10.42 1.64 -22.13
N ILE A 8 10.49 0.31 -22.01
CA ILE A 8 10.40 -0.41 -20.75
C ILE A 8 11.80 -0.92 -20.44
N GLU A 9 12.32 -0.54 -19.28
CA GLU A 9 13.58 -1.01 -18.74
C GLU A 9 13.30 -1.78 -17.45
N THR A 10 13.92 -2.95 -17.32
CA THR A 10 13.85 -3.75 -16.10
C THR A 10 14.86 -3.20 -15.10
N MET A 11 14.34 -2.58 -14.04
CA MET A 11 15.18 -1.95 -13.00
C MET A 11 15.70 -2.94 -11.95
N LEU A 12 14.96 -4.04 -11.74
CA LEU A 12 15.21 -5.00 -10.65
C LEU A 12 14.49 -6.33 -10.95
N THR A 13 15.16 -7.44 -10.69
CA THR A 13 14.58 -8.80 -10.80
C THR A 13 14.75 -9.63 -9.53
N GLU A 14 15.63 -9.22 -8.62
CA GLU A 14 15.95 -9.91 -7.37
C GLU A 14 16.45 -8.94 -6.30
N VAL A 15 16.34 -9.33 -5.03
CA VAL A 15 16.87 -8.62 -3.86
C VAL A 15 17.58 -9.64 -2.98
N ALA A 16 18.80 -9.33 -2.53
CA ALA A 16 19.61 -10.23 -1.70
C ALA A 16 19.71 -11.68 -2.24
N GLY A 17 19.80 -11.83 -3.57
CA GLY A 17 19.86 -13.13 -4.26
C GLY A 17 18.53 -13.90 -4.35
N SER A 18 17.42 -13.30 -3.91
CA SER A 18 16.07 -13.88 -4.02
C SER A 18 15.26 -13.16 -5.12
N PRO A 19 14.63 -13.89 -6.06
CA PRO A 19 13.76 -13.29 -7.06
C PRO A 19 12.61 -12.49 -6.44
N LEU A 20 12.16 -11.45 -7.13
CA LEU A 20 10.93 -10.76 -6.75
C LEU A 20 9.74 -11.73 -6.81
N SER A 21 8.92 -11.73 -5.76
CA SER A 21 7.72 -12.57 -5.69
C SER A 21 6.47 -11.68 -5.70
N ALA A 22 5.84 -11.60 -6.89
CA ALA A 22 4.63 -10.82 -7.17
C ALA A 22 4.69 -9.33 -6.75
N PRO A 23 5.74 -8.56 -7.10
CA PRO A 23 5.86 -7.16 -6.68
C PRO A 23 4.58 -6.35 -6.98
N GLY A 24 4.10 -5.62 -5.98
CA GLY A 24 2.79 -4.98 -5.98
C GLY A 24 2.86 -3.46 -5.98
N ASN A 25 2.49 -2.83 -4.87
CA ASN A 25 2.47 -1.37 -4.77
C ASN A 25 3.87 -0.81 -4.56
N LEU A 26 4.05 0.42 -5.00
CA LEU A 26 5.26 1.20 -4.76
C LEU A 26 4.91 2.64 -4.42
N ILE A 27 5.79 3.28 -3.65
CA ILE A 27 5.79 4.72 -3.38
C ILE A 27 7.21 5.25 -3.46
N ILE A 28 7.35 6.57 -3.57
CA ILE A 28 8.64 7.25 -3.60
C ILE A 28 8.69 8.21 -2.42
N ASP A 29 9.78 8.17 -1.65
CA ASP A 29 9.99 9.11 -0.55
C ASP A 29 10.48 10.48 -1.04
N LYS A 30 10.61 11.44 -0.12
CA LYS A 30 11.06 12.82 -0.42
C LYS A 30 12.49 12.92 -1.01
N HIS A 31 13.29 11.86 -0.92
CA HIS A 31 14.65 11.78 -1.44
C HIS A 31 14.76 10.97 -2.74
N GLY A 32 13.64 10.48 -3.28
CA GLY A 32 13.62 9.68 -4.50
C GLY A 32 13.88 8.19 -4.25
N THR A 33 13.86 7.73 -3.01
CA THR A 33 13.96 6.31 -2.67
C THR A 33 12.66 5.61 -3.04
N LEU A 34 12.75 4.54 -3.82
CA LEU A 34 11.62 3.69 -4.21
C LEU A 34 11.36 2.66 -3.11
N LEU A 35 10.18 2.68 -2.48
CA LEU A 35 9.73 1.64 -1.58
C LEU A 35 8.68 0.79 -2.30
N PHE A 36 8.73 -0.53 -2.16
CA PHE A 36 7.79 -1.43 -2.82
C PHE A 36 7.51 -2.69 -2.02
N THR A 37 6.32 -3.24 -2.21
CA THR A 37 5.90 -4.50 -1.60
C THR A 37 6.14 -5.69 -2.54
N CYS A 38 6.55 -6.81 -1.95
CA CYS A 38 6.56 -8.12 -2.56
C CYS A 38 5.71 -9.05 -1.68
N PRO A 39 4.40 -9.20 -1.97
CA PRO A 39 3.46 -9.92 -1.13
C PRO A 39 3.71 -11.43 -1.07
N GLY A 40 4.45 -11.97 -2.03
CA GLY A 40 4.45 -13.41 -2.30
C GLY A 40 3.28 -13.84 -3.19
N PRO A 41 3.24 -15.11 -3.64
CA PRO A 41 2.12 -15.66 -4.39
C PRO A 41 0.83 -15.61 -3.55
N ALA A 42 -0.30 -15.35 -4.19
CA ALA A 42 -1.60 -15.22 -3.52
C ALA A 42 -2.03 -16.51 -2.77
N ASP A 43 -1.69 -17.68 -3.33
CA ASP A 43 -2.09 -18.99 -2.82
C ASP A 43 -0.96 -19.77 -2.13
N GLY A 44 0.17 -19.10 -1.84
CA GLY A 44 1.35 -19.76 -1.26
C GLY A 44 1.67 -19.30 0.15
N ASP A 45 2.32 -20.18 0.91
CA ASP A 45 2.74 -19.92 2.30
C ASP A 45 4.01 -19.04 2.40
N GLN A 46 4.49 -18.50 1.28
CA GLN A 46 5.70 -17.67 1.28
C GLN A 46 5.38 -16.31 1.90
N ALA A 47 6.08 -15.99 2.99
CA ALA A 47 6.00 -14.67 3.60
C ALA A 47 6.48 -13.58 2.63
N GLY A 48 5.71 -12.50 2.57
CA GLY A 48 6.06 -11.30 1.83
C GLY A 48 7.00 -10.39 2.60
N TRP A 49 7.52 -9.41 1.88
CA TRP A 49 8.49 -8.46 2.37
C TRP A 49 8.32 -7.10 1.69
N VAL A 50 8.93 -6.07 2.28
CA VAL A 50 8.97 -4.71 1.75
C VAL A 50 10.42 -4.28 1.67
N ALA A 51 10.81 -3.64 0.56
CA ALA A 51 12.16 -3.17 0.33
C ALA A 51 12.18 -1.70 -0.08
N ALA A 52 13.34 -1.06 0.12
CA ALA A 52 13.63 0.30 -0.32
C ALA A 52 14.87 0.31 -1.22
N ARG A 53 14.79 0.97 -2.36
CA ARG A 53 15.87 1.09 -3.35
C ARG A 53 16.16 2.55 -3.65
N ARG A 54 17.42 2.95 -3.46
CA ARG A 54 17.92 4.28 -3.84
C ARG A 54 18.10 4.39 -5.36
N LEU A 55 18.17 5.63 -5.83
CA LEU A 55 18.47 5.94 -7.23
C LEU A 55 19.83 5.40 -7.69
N ASN A 56 20.81 5.31 -6.78
CA ASN A 56 22.15 4.76 -7.05
C ASN A 56 22.17 3.22 -7.14
N GLY A 57 21.03 2.54 -6.92
CA GLY A 57 20.91 1.09 -6.98
C GLY A 57 21.07 0.36 -5.66
N HIS A 58 21.48 1.04 -4.57
CA HIS A 58 21.50 0.43 -3.24
C HIS A 58 20.09 0.02 -2.81
N ILE A 59 19.94 -1.19 -2.27
CA ILE A 59 18.65 -1.76 -1.91
C ILE A 59 18.72 -2.46 -0.56
N GLU A 60 17.69 -2.28 0.26
CA GLU A 60 17.54 -2.91 1.58
C GLU A 60 16.15 -3.52 1.74
N ILE A 61 16.08 -4.69 2.37
CA ILE A 61 14.81 -5.25 2.84
C ILE A 61 14.49 -4.58 4.17
N LEU A 62 13.39 -3.83 4.21
CA LEU A 62 12.97 -3.08 5.40
C LEU A 62 12.34 -4.00 6.46
N THR A 63 11.57 -4.97 5.99
CA THR A 63 10.88 -5.95 6.82
C THR A 63 10.49 -7.14 5.96
N ASP A 64 10.47 -8.32 6.57
CA ASP A 64 9.99 -9.57 5.99
C ASP A 64 8.96 -10.23 6.92
N GLY A 65 8.57 -11.47 6.63
CA GLY A 65 7.66 -12.23 7.50
C GLY A 65 6.21 -11.76 7.46
N LEU A 66 5.85 -10.86 6.52
CA LEU A 66 4.52 -10.29 6.41
C LEU A 66 3.59 -11.21 5.62
N ALA A 67 2.35 -11.35 6.10
CA ALA A 67 1.28 -12.09 5.45
C ALA A 67 0.60 -11.22 4.39
N HIS A 68 1.15 -11.27 3.18
CA HIS A 68 0.65 -10.55 2.01
C HIS A 68 0.63 -9.01 2.20
N PRO A 69 1.79 -8.36 2.34
CA PRO A 69 1.89 -6.89 2.38
C PRO A 69 1.47 -6.27 1.04
N VAL A 70 0.52 -5.34 1.05
CA VAL A 70 -0.06 -4.78 -0.17
C VAL A 70 0.25 -3.30 -0.31
N GLY A 71 -0.40 -2.44 0.47
CA GLY A 71 -0.35 -0.98 0.34
C GLY A 71 0.77 -0.34 1.14
N LEU A 72 1.29 0.78 0.62
CA LEU A 72 2.27 1.64 1.26
C LEU A 72 1.77 3.09 1.26
N ALA A 73 2.00 3.82 2.34
CA ALA A 73 1.69 5.24 2.42
C ALA A 73 2.58 5.96 3.44
N PHE A 74 2.83 7.26 3.24
CA PHE A 74 3.47 8.10 4.25
C PHE A 74 2.46 8.97 4.97
N VAL A 75 2.46 8.93 6.31
CA VAL A 75 1.74 9.87 7.16
C VAL A 75 2.77 10.59 8.02
N SER A 76 3.05 11.85 7.69
CA SER A 76 4.21 12.58 8.24
C SER A 76 5.51 11.79 8.01
N GLU A 77 6.32 11.55 9.04
CA GLU A 77 7.57 10.77 8.95
C GLU A 77 7.36 9.25 9.16
N TYR A 78 6.11 8.77 9.23
CA TYR A 78 5.80 7.36 9.41
C TYR A 78 5.46 6.71 8.07
N LEU A 79 6.12 5.59 7.78
CA LEU A 79 5.73 4.66 6.72
C LEU A 79 4.65 3.72 7.26
N LEU A 80 3.53 3.67 6.55
CA LEU A 80 2.45 2.72 6.75
C LEU A 80 2.59 1.53 5.79
N ILE A 81 2.37 0.33 6.31
CA ILE A 81 2.33 -0.92 5.53
C ILE A 81 1.01 -1.63 5.83
N ALA A 82 0.20 -1.86 4.80
CA ALA A 82 -1.02 -2.67 4.91
C ALA A 82 -0.69 -4.15 4.72
N GLU A 83 -1.01 -4.98 5.73
CA GLU A 83 -0.85 -6.43 5.71
C GLU A 83 -2.22 -7.08 5.58
N MET A 84 -2.52 -7.58 4.37
CA MET A 84 -3.88 -7.97 4.00
C MET A 84 -4.40 -9.12 4.88
N HIS A 85 -3.66 -10.22 4.96
CA HIS A 85 -4.14 -11.45 5.62
C HIS A 85 -4.14 -11.36 7.15
N ARG A 86 -3.40 -10.40 7.73
CA ARG A 86 -3.52 -10.06 9.17
C ARG A 86 -4.59 -9.02 9.45
N GLN A 87 -5.16 -8.39 8.42
CA GLN A 87 -6.12 -7.30 8.56
C GLN A 87 -5.59 -6.20 9.49
N GLN A 88 -4.34 -5.82 9.26
CA GLN A 88 -3.62 -4.83 10.05
C GLN A 88 -2.93 -3.82 9.14
N ILE A 89 -2.87 -2.58 9.62
CA ILE A 89 -2.00 -1.54 9.06
C ILE A 89 -0.97 -1.24 10.14
N TRP A 90 0.29 -1.36 9.77
CA TRP A 90 1.43 -1.08 10.63
C TRP A 90 1.96 0.32 10.37
N ALA A 91 2.55 0.95 11.38
CA ALA A 91 3.33 2.17 11.24
C ALA A 91 4.70 2.01 11.87
N GLY A 92 5.71 2.56 11.22
CA GLY A 92 7.05 2.71 11.76
C GLY A 92 7.68 3.97 11.22
N PHE A 93 8.58 4.56 12.00
CA PHE A 93 9.37 5.71 11.59
C PHE A 93 10.23 5.34 10.39
N TRP A 94 10.21 6.16 9.34
CA TRP A 94 11.02 5.95 8.15
C TRP A 94 12.32 6.74 8.24
N ASP A 95 13.44 6.06 8.50
CA ASP A 95 14.75 6.68 8.39
C ASP A 95 15.28 6.52 6.96
N THR A 96 15.20 7.62 6.20
CA THR A 96 15.69 7.69 4.83
C THR A 96 17.22 7.60 4.73
N GLN A 97 17.96 7.99 5.78
CA GLN A 97 19.43 7.97 5.79
C GLN A 97 19.97 6.56 5.94
N ASP A 98 19.35 5.76 6.79
CA ASP A 98 19.77 4.38 7.06
C ASP A 98 18.95 3.34 6.28
N LEU A 99 17.90 3.77 5.57
CA LEU A 99 16.92 2.88 4.94
C LEU A 99 16.32 1.90 5.94
N SER A 100 15.92 2.39 7.11
CA SER A 100 15.35 1.58 8.20
C SER A 100 13.89 1.93 8.47
N TRP A 101 13.16 0.95 8.99
CA TRP A 101 11.78 1.10 9.44
C TRP A 101 11.71 0.78 10.93
N GLU A 102 11.52 1.80 11.75
CA GLU A 102 11.80 1.74 13.19
C GLU A 102 10.56 2.00 14.04
N THR A 103 10.61 1.63 15.33
CA THR A 103 9.52 1.89 16.27
C THR A 103 8.16 1.37 15.75
N ILE A 104 8.20 0.16 15.17
CA ILE A 104 7.08 -0.47 14.48
C ILE A 104 5.96 -0.79 15.48
N ARG A 105 4.73 -0.44 15.12
CA ARG A 105 3.53 -0.71 15.91
C ARG A 105 2.34 -0.95 15.00
N VAL A 106 1.33 -1.66 15.53
CA VAL A 106 0.01 -1.66 14.90
C VAL A 106 -0.54 -0.23 14.95
N TRP A 107 -0.83 0.33 13.78
CA TRP A 107 -1.40 1.68 13.64
C TRP A 107 -2.92 1.63 13.62
N ALA A 108 -3.48 0.69 12.87
CA ALA A 108 -4.90 0.38 12.90
C ALA A 108 -5.11 -1.12 12.71
N ALA A 109 -5.98 -1.71 13.54
CA ALA A 109 -6.59 -2.99 13.23
C ALA A 109 -7.81 -2.71 12.36
N VAL A 110 -7.94 -3.39 11.21
CA VAL A 110 -9.05 -3.18 10.28
C VAL A 110 -10.07 -4.32 10.30
N ALA A 111 -9.93 -5.23 11.26
CA ALA A 111 -10.80 -6.38 11.48
C ALA A 111 -12.26 -5.94 11.61
N GLU A 112 -13.04 -6.21 10.56
CA GLU A 112 -14.49 -6.11 10.61
C GLU A 112 -15.13 -7.34 10.00
N THR A 113 -15.94 -7.97 10.85
CA THR A 113 -16.92 -9.04 10.62
C THR A 113 -16.38 -10.47 10.53
N GLU A 114 -17.02 -11.36 11.31
CA GLU A 114 -16.88 -12.82 11.23
C GLU A 114 -17.25 -13.41 9.84
N THR A 115 -17.69 -12.56 8.91
CA THR A 115 -18.11 -12.89 7.54
C THR A 115 -17.06 -12.58 6.48
N ALA A 116 -15.94 -11.92 6.82
CA ALA A 116 -14.91 -11.59 5.85
C ALA A 116 -14.10 -12.85 5.48
N SER A 117 -13.96 -13.11 4.17
CA SER A 117 -13.03 -14.13 3.67
C SER A 117 -11.62 -13.82 4.17
N PRO A 118 -10.77 -14.82 4.47
CA PRO A 118 -9.35 -14.61 4.82
C PRO A 118 -8.55 -13.84 3.76
N LEU A 119 -9.07 -13.74 2.53
CA LEU A 119 -8.50 -12.95 1.43
C LEU A 119 -8.99 -11.49 1.40
N SER A 120 -9.80 -11.08 2.37
CA SER A 120 -10.30 -9.70 2.49
C SER A 120 -9.39 -8.92 3.44
N GLY A 121 -9.11 -7.67 3.10
CA GLY A 121 -8.25 -6.85 3.92
C GLY A 121 -7.81 -5.54 3.28
N PRO A 122 -6.92 -4.81 3.95
CA PRO A 122 -6.45 -3.51 3.49
C PRO A 122 -5.56 -3.67 2.24
N GLY A 123 -5.90 -2.94 1.19
CA GLY A 123 -5.15 -2.85 -0.06
C GLY A 123 -4.32 -1.58 -0.16
N GLY A 124 -4.32 -0.96 -1.34
CA GLY A 124 -3.65 0.32 -1.57
C GLY A 124 -4.25 1.47 -0.77
N MET A 125 -3.41 2.44 -0.42
CA MET A 125 -3.74 3.54 0.47
C MET A 125 -3.39 4.89 -0.15
N ALA A 126 -4.19 5.92 0.15
CA ALA A 126 -3.90 7.31 -0.18
C ALA A 126 -4.04 8.19 1.05
N VAL A 127 -3.15 9.18 1.18
CA VAL A 127 -3.19 10.16 2.27
C VAL A 127 -3.66 11.49 1.71
N SER A 128 -4.71 12.05 2.29
CA SER A 128 -5.25 13.35 1.90
C SER A 128 -4.37 14.49 2.47
N PRO A 129 -4.49 15.72 1.93
CA PRO A 129 -3.73 16.87 2.43
C PRO A 129 -3.95 17.21 3.91
N ASP A 130 -5.10 16.85 4.48
CA ASP A 130 -5.42 17.02 5.91
C ASP A 130 -4.96 15.84 6.78
N GLY A 131 -4.25 14.86 6.19
CA GLY A 131 -3.61 13.75 6.89
C GLY A 131 -4.50 12.53 7.14
N ASN A 132 -5.72 12.50 6.59
CA ASN A 132 -6.54 11.29 6.66
C ASN A 132 -6.02 10.22 5.70
N VAL A 133 -6.16 8.96 6.09
CA VAL A 133 -5.72 7.81 5.29
C VAL A 133 -6.94 7.08 4.76
N TYR A 134 -7.03 7.01 3.44
CA TYR A 134 -8.06 6.31 2.69
C TYR A 134 -7.51 4.95 2.28
N VAL A 135 -8.19 3.88 2.69
CA VAL A 135 -7.74 2.50 2.50
C VAL A 135 -8.76 1.76 1.65
N ALA A 136 -8.33 1.23 0.51
CA ALA A 136 -9.17 0.34 -0.29
C ALA A 136 -9.31 -1.00 0.44
N MET A 137 -10.52 -1.33 0.89
CA MET A 137 -10.77 -2.58 1.63
C MET A 137 -11.25 -3.67 0.67
N TYR A 138 -10.31 -4.47 0.18
CA TYR A 138 -10.58 -5.56 -0.75
C TYR A 138 -11.48 -6.61 -0.10
N GLY A 139 -12.47 -7.10 -0.83
CA GLY A 139 -13.50 -8.04 -0.35
C GLY A 139 -14.61 -7.39 0.49
N LEU A 140 -14.44 -6.14 0.94
CA LEU A 140 -15.43 -5.41 1.76
C LEU A 140 -16.21 -4.35 0.99
N GLY A 141 -15.78 -3.99 -0.22
CA GLY A 141 -16.50 -3.06 -1.08
C GLY A 141 -16.61 -1.65 -0.55
N LEU A 142 -15.56 -1.15 0.12
CA LEU A 142 -15.54 0.19 0.69
C LEU A 142 -14.14 0.80 0.68
N ILE A 143 -14.11 2.13 0.76
CA ILE A 143 -12.94 2.88 1.23
C ILE A 143 -13.12 3.14 2.73
N ARG A 144 -12.18 2.68 3.54
CA ARG A 144 -12.15 2.99 4.97
C ARG A 144 -11.28 4.21 5.22
N VAL A 145 -11.81 5.18 5.96
CA VAL A 145 -11.12 6.44 6.23
C VAL A 145 -10.67 6.50 7.67
N PHE A 146 -9.38 6.70 7.88
CA PHE A 146 -8.76 6.89 9.19
C PHE A 146 -8.22 8.32 9.33
N SER A 147 -8.16 8.80 10.56
CA SER A 147 -7.33 9.97 10.93
C SER A 147 -5.84 9.64 10.83
N ALA A 148 -4.97 10.67 10.85
CA ALA A 148 -3.51 10.51 10.88
C ALA A 148 -3.03 9.65 12.06
N GLU A 149 -3.78 9.64 13.17
CA GLU A 149 -3.47 8.85 14.37
C GLU A 149 -4.01 7.41 14.32
N GLY A 150 -4.60 6.97 13.21
CA GLY A 150 -5.11 5.59 13.05
C GLY A 150 -6.50 5.37 13.62
N ARG A 151 -7.22 6.43 14.02
CA ARG A 151 -8.62 6.30 14.46
C ARG A 151 -9.56 6.25 13.27
N LEU A 152 -10.44 5.26 13.24
CA LEU A 152 -11.52 5.15 12.25
C LEU A 152 -12.38 6.42 12.27
N ARG A 153 -12.61 7.01 11.09
CA ARG A 153 -13.53 8.14 10.93
C ARG A 153 -14.87 7.68 10.37
N HIS A 154 -14.86 7.03 9.22
CA HIS A 154 -16.05 6.51 8.55
C HIS A 154 -15.65 5.61 7.36
N ASP A 155 -16.64 4.90 6.83
CA ASP A 155 -16.50 4.11 5.60
C ASP A 155 -17.29 4.76 4.45
N ILE A 156 -16.77 4.60 3.23
CA ILE A 156 -17.43 5.03 2.00
C ILE A 156 -17.72 3.77 1.17
N PRO A 157 -18.99 3.34 1.06
CA PRO A 157 -19.35 2.16 0.31
C PRO A 157 -19.14 2.37 -1.19
N LEU A 158 -18.74 1.30 -1.88
CA LEU A 158 -18.50 1.27 -3.32
C LEU A 158 -19.47 0.30 -4.01
N PRO A 159 -19.70 0.45 -5.32
CA PRO A 159 -20.58 -0.45 -6.08
C PRO A 159 -20.06 -1.89 -6.21
N GLY A 160 -18.73 -2.08 -6.15
CA GLY A 160 -18.07 -3.38 -6.23
C GLY A 160 -17.31 -3.70 -4.95
N LYS A 161 -17.13 -5.00 -4.67
CA LYS A 161 -16.56 -5.57 -3.46
C LYS A 161 -15.04 -5.57 -3.43
N ASN A 162 -14.38 -5.38 -4.57
CA ASN A 162 -12.94 -5.60 -4.70
C ASN A 162 -12.19 -4.31 -5.08
N PRO A 163 -12.30 -3.22 -4.29
CA PRO A 163 -11.40 -2.09 -4.47
C PRO A 163 -9.97 -2.52 -4.15
N THR A 164 -9.02 -2.18 -5.03
CA THR A 164 -7.62 -2.64 -4.93
C THR A 164 -6.67 -1.54 -4.46
N SER A 165 -6.88 -0.30 -4.90
CA SER A 165 -6.03 0.84 -4.56
C SER A 165 -6.76 2.17 -4.76
N CYS A 166 -6.20 3.25 -4.26
CA CYS A 166 -6.71 4.60 -4.47
C CYS A 166 -5.58 5.64 -4.50
N ALA A 167 -5.84 6.79 -5.12
CA ALA A 167 -4.91 7.91 -5.19
C ALA A 167 -5.67 9.23 -5.35
N PHE A 168 -5.18 10.30 -4.72
CA PHE A 168 -5.71 11.64 -4.95
C PHE A 168 -5.22 12.21 -6.27
N ASP A 169 -6.13 12.74 -7.07
CA ASP A 169 -5.79 13.57 -8.22
C ASP A 169 -5.19 14.90 -7.72
N PRO A 170 -3.92 15.20 -8.03
CA PRO A 170 -3.25 16.41 -7.55
C PRO A 170 -3.86 17.70 -8.13
N SER A 171 -4.60 17.61 -9.24
CA SER A 171 -5.35 18.75 -9.79
C SER A 171 -6.70 18.97 -9.12
N ASN A 172 -7.11 18.04 -8.25
CA ASN A 172 -8.41 17.98 -7.59
C ASN A 172 -9.62 18.00 -8.55
N ARG A 173 -9.42 17.63 -9.81
CA ARG A 173 -10.52 17.56 -10.79
C ARG A 173 -11.38 16.32 -10.57
N LEU A 174 -10.74 15.19 -10.25
CA LEU A 174 -11.38 13.89 -10.02
C LEU A 174 -11.56 13.56 -8.53
N GLY A 175 -10.86 14.26 -7.62
CA GLY A 175 -10.83 13.93 -6.20
C GLY A 175 -10.03 12.64 -5.94
N LEU A 176 -10.59 11.71 -5.18
CA LEU A 176 -10.01 10.38 -4.96
C LEU A 176 -10.37 9.45 -6.12
N VAL A 177 -9.38 8.92 -6.82
CA VAL A 177 -9.53 7.90 -7.86
C VAL A 177 -9.29 6.52 -7.25
N ILE A 178 -10.14 5.55 -7.56
CA ILE A 178 -10.12 4.20 -6.99
C ILE A 178 -10.11 3.17 -8.11
N THR A 179 -9.26 2.15 -8.00
CA THR A 179 -9.29 0.96 -8.85
C THR A 179 -10.17 -0.11 -8.22
N GLU A 180 -11.09 -0.69 -8.98
CA GLU A 180 -12.04 -1.71 -8.51
C GLU A 180 -12.04 -2.90 -9.47
N ALA A 181 -11.78 -4.10 -8.94
CA ALA A 181 -11.47 -5.29 -9.73
C ALA A 181 -12.67 -6.22 -9.98
N GLU A 182 -13.75 -6.15 -9.20
CA GLU A 182 -14.94 -7.00 -9.42
C GLU A 182 -15.62 -6.64 -10.74
N HIS A 183 -15.75 -5.35 -11.02
CA HIS A 183 -16.34 -4.86 -12.26
C HIS A 183 -15.31 -4.32 -13.27
N GLY A 184 -14.03 -4.27 -12.90
CA GLY A 184 -12.94 -3.81 -13.78
C GLY A 184 -13.04 -2.33 -14.15
N GLN A 185 -13.24 -1.48 -13.15
CA GLN A 185 -13.59 -0.07 -13.33
C GLN A 185 -12.73 0.89 -12.51
N LEU A 186 -12.73 2.16 -12.93
CA LEU A 186 -12.21 3.29 -12.14
C LEU A 186 -13.38 4.08 -11.56
N LEU A 187 -13.34 4.33 -10.26
CA LEU A 187 -14.31 5.15 -9.56
C LEU A 187 -13.66 6.47 -9.13
N THR A 188 -14.46 7.50 -8.95
CA THR A 188 -14.01 8.81 -8.47
C THR A 188 -14.93 9.30 -7.35
N LEU A 189 -14.35 9.79 -6.26
CA LEU A 189 -15.08 10.37 -5.14
C LEU A 189 -14.60 11.81 -4.89
N LYS A 190 -15.54 12.73 -4.69
CA LYS A 190 -15.25 14.07 -4.18
C LYS A 190 -15.38 14.04 -2.66
N VAL A 191 -14.24 14.15 -1.98
CA VAL A 191 -14.10 14.09 -0.52
C VAL A 191 -13.39 15.33 0.00
#